data_AF-A0A2N1NAI1-F1
#
_entry.id   AF-A0A2N1NAI1-F1
#
_cell.length_a   1.000
_cell.length_b   1.000
_cell.length_c   1.000
_cell.angle_alpha   90.00
_cell.angle_beta   90.00
_cell.angle_gamma   90.00
#
_symmetry.space_group_name_H-M   'P 1'
#
loop_
_entity.id
_entity.type
_entity.pdbx_description
1 polymer ?
#
loop_
_entity_poly.entity_id
_entity_poly.type
_entity_poly.pdbx_seq_one_letter_code
_entity_poly.pdbx_strand_id
1 'polypeptide(L)'
;KEGQKVWEICIWNPNKFSLNLLCGFSPVQVGILMLMNKGTEIYSIILAGFLALQMYFYAEKFITLVRDKEIVFREIQREYDMKFVKPRLSRRKKNVETQT
;
A
#
# COMPACT_ATOMS: atom_id res chain seq x y z
N LYS A 1 -11.72 -28.19 -27.11
CA LYS A 1 -11.50 -27.69 -25.73
C LYS A 1 -10.83 -26.34 -25.85
N GLU A 2 -11.61 -25.30 -26.07
CA GLU A 2 -11.08 -23.93 -26.14
C GLU A 2 -10.62 -23.54 -24.73
N GLY A 3 -9.33 -23.26 -24.59
CA GLY A 3 -8.71 -22.94 -23.30
C GLY A 3 -9.33 -21.68 -22.71
N GLN A 4 -9.76 -21.76 -21.46
CA GLN A 4 -10.19 -20.59 -20.69
C GLN A 4 -9.09 -19.53 -20.73
N LYS A 5 -9.37 -18.39 -21.37
CA LYS A 5 -8.53 -17.19 -21.28
C LYS A 5 -8.67 -16.63 -19.87
N VAL A 6 -7.75 -17.02 -18.99
CA VAL A 6 -7.62 -16.42 -17.66
C VAL A 6 -6.99 -15.06 -17.85
N TRP A 7 -7.73 -14.00 -17.49
CA TRP A 7 -7.21 -12.65 -17.47
C TRP A 7 -6.46 -12.44 -16.15
N GLU A 8 -5.14 -12.37 -16.22
CA GLU A 8 -4.30 -12.00 -15.09
C GLU A 8 -4.13 -10.47 -15.09
N ILE A 9 -4.47 -9.84 -13.97
CA ILE A 9 -4.25 -8.41 -13.78
C ILE A 9 -2.87 -8.24 -13.13
N CYS A 10 -1.92 -7.68 -13.86
CA CYS A 10 -0.60 -7.35 -13.32
C CYS A 10 -0.74 -6.13 -12.38
N ILE A 11 -0.80 -6.39 -11.08
CA ILE A 11 -0.81 -5.34 -10.05
C ILE A 11 0.63 -4.96 -9.75
N TRP A 12 0.93 -3.66 -9.79
CA TRP A 12 2.25 -3.17 -9.42
C TRP A 12 2.51 -3.42 -7.93
N ASN A 13 3.55 -4.20 -7.62
CA ASN A 13 4.00 -4.46 -6.26
C ASN A 13 5.38 -3.83 -6.04
N PRO A 14 5.46 -2.62 -5.46
CA PRO A 14 6.74 -1.97 -5.24
C PRO A 14 7.53 -2.72 -4.17
N ASN A 15 8.67 -3.28 -4.56
CA ASN A 15 9.60 -3.87 -3.60
C ASN A 15 10.09 -2.77 -2.63
N LYS A 16 10.12 -3.07 -1.33
CA LYS A 16 10.57 -2.13 -0.27
C LYS A 16 11.96 -1.58 -0.57
N PHE A 17 12.83 -2.41 -1.14
CA PHE A 17 14.18 -2.01 -1.55
C PHE A 17 14.15 -0.92 -2.63
N SER A 18 13.33 -1.08 -3.67
CA SER A 18 13.20 -0.12 -4.76
C SER A 18 12.62 1.22 -4.27
N LEU A 19 11.65 1.16 -3.36
CA LEU A 19 11.07 2.36 -2.73
C LEU A 19 12.10 3.12 -1.88
N ASN A 20 12.88 2.40 -1.07
CA ASN A 20 13.92 3.02 -0.24
C ASN A 20 15.05 3.61 -1.09
N LEU A 21 15.46 2.93 -2.16
CA LEU A 21 16.46 3.44 -3.09
C LEU A 21 15.98 4.72 -3.79
N LEU A 22 14.73 4.75 -4.28
CA LEU A 22 14.13 5.96 -4.86
C LEU A 22 13.99 7.10 -3.86
N CYS A 23 13.67 6.79 -2.61
CA CYS A 23 13.60 7.75 -1.54
C CYS A 23 14.98 8.37 -1.22
N GLY A 24 16.04 7.57 -1.27
CA GLY A 24 17.42 8.00 -1.03
C GLY A 24 18.11 8.66 -2.22
N PHE A 25 17.60 8.47 -3.45
CA PHE A 25 18.11 9.06 -4.69
C PHE A 25 17.02 9.91 -5.37
N SER A 26 16.28 10.70 -4.60
CA SER A 26 15.27 11.58 -5.16
C SER A 26 15.97 12.68 -6.00
N PRO A 27 15.48 13.00 -7.22
CA PRO A 27 16.01 14.10 -8.03
C PRO A 27 16.10 15.44 -7.28
N VAL A 28 15.27 15.60 -6.25
CA VAL A 28 15.27 16.76 -5.36
C VAL A 28 16.59 16.89 -4.58
N GLN A 29 17.14 15.78 -4.08
CA GLN A 29 18.44 15.79 -3.37
C GLN A 29 19.58 16.16 -4.31
N VAL A 30 19.55 15.65 -5.55
CA VAL A 30 20.50 16.02 -6.59
C VAL A 30 20.41 17.51 -6.90
N GLY A 31 19.19 18.06 -7.00
CA GLY A 31 18.97 19.50 -7.17
C GLY A 31 19.55 20.36 -6.03
N ILE A 32 19.36 19.93 -4.78
CA ILE A 32 19.92 20.62 -3.60
C ILE A 32 21.45 20.63 -3.65
N LEU A 33 22.08 19.50 -3.99
CA LEU A 33 23.53 19.40 -4.11
C LEU A 33 24.07 20.23 -5.28
N MET A 34 23.33 20.32 -6.39
CA MET A 34 23.73 21.13 -7.55
C MET A 34 23.65 22.64 -7.28
N LEU A 35 22.75 23.07 -6.38
CA LEU A 35 22.60 24.46 -5.94
C LEU A 35 23.58 24.87 -4.83
N MET A 36 24.42 23.94 -4.36
CA MET A 36 25.36 24.19 -3.28
C MET A 36 26.44 25.22 -3.69
N ASN A 37 26.46 26.36 -3.00
CA ASN A 37 27.48 27.41 -3.17
C ASN A 37 28.47 27.39 -1.99
N LYS A 38 29.69 27.90 -2.23
CA LYS A 38 30.73 28.04 -1.20
C LYS A 38 30.22 28.92 -0.05
N GLY A 39 30.14 28.36 1.16
CA GLY A 39 29.63 29.00 2.37
C GLY A 39 28.28 28.47 2.85
N THR A 40 27.59 27.64 2.06
CA THR A 40 26.28 27.05 2.42
C THR A 40 26.27 25.53 2.47
N GLU A 41 27.44 24.89 2.31
CA GLU A 41 27.59 23.44 2.21
C GLU A 41 26.96 22.68 3.40
N ILE A 42 27.16 23.17 4.63
CA ILE A 42 26.62 22.55 5.84
C ILE A 42 25.08 22.57 5.82
N TYR A 43 24.48 23.70 5.46
CA TYR A 43 23.02 23.84 5.39
C TYR A 43 22.42 22.96 4.30
N SER A 44 23.06 22.85 3.12
CA SER A 44 22.59 21.98 2.04
C SER A 44 22.63 20.50 2.42
N ILE A 45 23.66 20.05 3.14
CA ILE A 45 23.78 18.65 3.59
C ILE A 45 22.71 18.33 4.63
N ILE A 46 22.49 19.24 5.60
CA ILE A 46 21.44 19.08 6.62
C ILE A 46 20.07 19.03 5.95
N LEU A 47 19.80 19.93 5.00
CA LEU A 47 18.53 19.97 4.28
C LEU A 47 18.30 18.70 3.46
N ALA A 48 19.31 18.22 2.74
CA ALA A 48 19.24 16.98 1.96
C ALA A 48 18.98 15.76 2.86
N GLY A 49 19.65 15.68 4.01
CA GLY A 49 19.43 14.62 5.01
C GLY A 49 18.02 14.68 5.62
N PHE A 50 17.54 15.87 5.96
CA PHE A 50 16.19 16.06 6.48
C PHE A 50 15.12 15.67 5.45
N LEU A 51 15.31 16.05 4.19
CA LEU A 51 14.41 15.65 3.10
C LEU A 51 14.40 14.13 2.89
N ALA A 52 15.57 13.47 2.96
CA ALA A 52 15.69 12.02 2.88
C ALA A 52 14.87 11.34 3.98
N LEU A 53 15.00 11.83 5.20
CA LEU A 53 14.25 11.34 6.36
C LEU A 53 12.74 11.49 6.14
N GLN A 54 12.30 12.68 5.72
CA GLN A 54 10.87 12.93 5.46
C GLN A 54 10.31 11.98 4.40
N MET A 55 11.00 11.84 3.27
CA MET A 55 10.57 10.95 2.19
C MET A 55 10.50 9.48 2.68
N TYR A 56 11.41 9.07 3.56
CA TYR A 56 11.42 7.72 4.11
C TYR A 56 10.18 7.47 4.98
N PHE A 57 9.85 8.43 5.85
CA PHE A 57 8.63 8.38 6.63
C PHE A 57 7.38 8.34 5.75
N TYR A 58 7.33 9.14 4.69
CA TYR A 58 6.21 9.12 3.74
C TYR A 58 6.08 7.77 3.03
N ALA A 59 7.19 7.18 2.57
CA ALA A 59 7.19 5.87 1.93
C ALA A 59 6.63 4.77 2.85
N GLU A 60 7.09 4.71 4.11
CA GLU A 60 6.61 3.74 5.10
C GLU A 60 5.11 3.90 5.38
N LYS A 61 4.64 5.15 5.53
CA LYS A 61 3.21 5.42 5.72
C LYS A 61 2.39 5.07 4.48
N PHE A 62 2.91 5.31 3.28
CA PHE A 62 2.25 4.93 2.04
C PHE A 62 2.10 3.41 1.91
N ILE A 63 3.15 2.63 2.20
CA ILE A 63 3.09 1.16 2.19
C ILE A 63 2.03 0.66 3.19
N THR A 64 2.01 1.25 4.38
CA THR A 64 1.03 0.89 5.42
C THR A 64 -0.39 1.19 4.93
N LEU A 65 -0.63 2.37 4.36
CA LEU A 65 -1.94 2.75 3.81
C LEU A 65 -2.40 1.80 2.70
N VAL A 66 -1.50 1.37 1.80
CA VAL A 66 -1.83 0.42 0.74
C VAL A 66 -2.25 -0.92 1.33
N ARG A 67 -1.52 -1.43 2.31
CA ARG A 67 -1.86 -2.67 3.02
C ARG A 67 -3.21 -2.57 3.71
N ASP A 68 -3.46 -1.47 4.42
CA ASP A 68 -4.71 -1.27 5.15
C ASP A 68 -5.90 -1.22 4.19
N LYS A 69 -5.75 -0.55 3.04
CA LYS A 69 -6.76 -0.56 1.97
C LYS A 69 -7.03 -1.95 1.43
N GLU A 70 -6.00 -2.77 1.22
CA GLU A 70 -6.16 -4.14 0.74
C GLU A 70 -6.97 -5.00 1.74
N ILE A 71 -6.69 -4.86 3.04
CA ILE A 71 -7.42 -5.56 4.09
C ILE A 71 -8.89 -5.14 4.11
N VAL A 72 -9.15 -3.83 4.05
CA VAL A 72 -10.52 -3.30 4.04
C VAL A 72 -11.29 -3.77 2.81
N PHE A 73 -10.68 -3.71 1.62
CA PHE A 73 -11.32 -4.19 0.39
C PHE A 73 -11.64 -5.69 0.45
N ARG A 74 -10.72 -6.49 1.01
CA ARG A 74 -10.92 -7.93 1.19
C ARG A 74 -12.12 -8.22 2.10
N GLU A 75 -12.26 -7.50 3.21
CA GLU A 75 -13.37 -7.70 4.14
C GLU A 75 -14.69 -7.22 3.54
N ILE A 76 -14.70 -6.07 2.86
CA ILE A 76 -15.89 -5.57 2.15
C ILE A 76 -16.36 -6.59 1.11
N GLN A 77 -15.44 -7.15 0.31
CA GLN A 77 -15.79 -8.15 -0.69
C GLN A 77 -16.39 -9.41 -0.05
N ARG A 78 -15.84 -9.84 1.10
CA ARG A 78 -16.35 -10.98 1.84
C ARG A 78 -17.76 -10.74 2.38
N GLU A 79 -18.01 -9.58 2.98
CA GLU A 79 -19.33 -9.20 3.48
C GLU A 79 -20.34 -9.10 2.34
N TYR A 80 -19.93 -8.50 1.23
CA TYR A 80 -20.77 -8.39 0.03
C TYR A 80 -21.16 -9.77 -0.51
N ASP A 81 -20.20 -10.69 -0.64
CA ASP A 81 -20.45 -12.05 -1.11
C ASP A 81 -21.41 -12.82 -0.19
N MET A 82 -21.20 -12.70 1.11
CA MET A 82 -22.04 -13.36 2.13
C MET A 82 -23.48 -12.82 2.12
N LYS A 83 -23.66 -11.51 1.95
CA LYS A 83 -24.95 -10.85 2.08
C LYS A 83 -25.76 -10.85 0.78
N PHE A 84 -25.11 -10.63 -0.36
CA PHE A 84 -25.78 -10.36 -1.64
C PHE A 84 -25.56 -11.46 -2.69
N VAL A 85 -24.38 -12.08 -2.72
CA VAL A 85 -24.06 -13.08 -3.77
C VAL A 85 -24.57 -14.47 -3.39
N LYS A 86 -24.36 -14.91 -2.14
CA LYS A 86 -24.73 -16.26 -1.65
C LYS A 86 -25.74 -16.23 -0.49
N PRO A 87 -26.92 -15.59 -0.65
CA PRO A 87 -27.85 -15.36 0.45
C PRO A 87 -28.43 -16.65 1.06
N ARG A 88 -28.50 -17.75 0.29
CA ARG A 88 -29.09 -19.03 0.73
C ARG A 88 -28.15 -19.87 1.61
N LEU A 89 -26.84 -19.63 1.57
CA LEU A 89 -25.85 -20.35 2.39
C LEU A 89 -25.67 -19.73 3.79
N SER A 90 -26.16 -18.51 4.01
CA SER A 90 -25.93 -17.70 5.23
C SER A 90 -27.19 -17.50 6.10
N ARG A 91 -28.27 -18.29 5.91
CA ARG A 91 -29.41 -18.25 6.83
C ARG A 91 -29.01 -18.83 8.18
N ARG A 92 -28.73 -17.98 9.18
CA ARG A 92 -28.66 -18.39 10.58
C ARG A 92 -30.02 -18.98 10.99
N LYS A 93 -30.12 -20.32 11.01
CA LYS A 93 -31.26 -21.01 11.62
C LYS A 93 -31.04 -21.04 13.13
N LYS A 94 -31.98 -20.49 13.90
CA LYS A 94 -32.02 -20.68 15.35
C LYS A 94 -32.44 -22.13 15.58
N ASN A 95 -31.60 -22.91 16.25
CA ASN A 95 -32.00 -24.24 16.72
C ASN A 95 -33.05 -24.03 17.82
N VAL A 96 -34.30 -24.33 17.49
CA VAL A 96 -35.39 -24.35 18.47
C VAL A 96 -35.49 -25.80 18.93
N GLU A 97 -34.80 -26.13 20.00
CA GLU A 97 -34.99 -27.42 20.67
C GLU A 97 -36.34 -27.36 21.40
N THR A 98 -37.25 -28.26 21.01
CA THR A 98 -38.55 -28.41 21.67
C THR A 98 -38.37 -29.49 22.72
N GLN A 99 -38.27 -29.11 23.99
CA GLN A 99 -38.39 -30.08 25.08
C GLN A 99 -39.88 -30.30 25.33
N THR A 100 -40.36 -31.50 24.99
CA THR A 100 -41.67 -32.04 25.34
C THR A 100 -41.54 -32.94 26.55
#